data_AF-A0A392PAG3-F1
#
_entry.id   AF-A0A392PAG3-F1
#
_cell.length_a   1.000
_cell.length_b   1.000
_cell.length_c   1.000
_cell.angle_alpha   90.00
_cell.angle_beta   90.00
_cell.angle_gamma   90.00
#
_symmetry.space_group_name_H-M   'P 1'
#
loop_
_entity.id
_entity.type
_entity.pdbx_description
1 polymer ?
#
loop_
_entity_poly.entity_id
_entity_poly.type
_entity_poly.pdbx_seq_one_letter_code
_entity_poly.pdbx_strand_id
1 'polypeptide(L)'
;MKRLSIPITKIPGRMEIETSSSGSVTTQLTVVFPEPEEDLQLMSSKEVRESLKEHAEVFAMFASLKLEGGVKMEELSVVCEFPDVFPEDVSDVPPEREVEFTIDLIPGTSSISMAPY
;
A
#
# COMPACT_ATOMS: atom_id res chain seq x y z
N MET A 1 14.56 -13.58 6.67
CA MET A 1 14.19 -12.52 5.71
C MET A 1 14.24 -11.18 6.43
N LYS A 2 15.14 -10.28 6.03
CA LYS A 2 15.24 -8.93 6.62
C LYS A 2 14.26 -8.04 5.84
N ARG A 3 13.20 -7.55 6.50
CA ARG A 3 12.34 -6.52 5.90
C ARG A 3 13.13 -5.21 5.87
N LEU A 4 13.36 -4.67 4.69
CA LEU A 4 13.93 -3.33 4.53
C LEU A 4 12.80 -2.32 4.78
N SER A 5 12.62 -1.94 6.04
CA SER A 5 11.69 -0.88 6.43
C SER A 5 12.34 0.45 6.12
N ILE A 6 12.20 0.94 4.89
CA ILE A 6 12.57 2.33 4.58
C ILE A 6 11.46 3.21 5.18
N PRO A 7 11.74 4.04 6.19
CA PRO A 7 10.74 4.95 6.73
C PRO A 7 10.42 5.99 5.65
N ILE A 8 9.20 5.96 5.11
CA ILE A 8 8.72 6.99 4.20
C ILE A 8 8.25 8.17 5.06
N THR A 9 9.14 9.14 5.23
CA THR A 9 8.91 10.30 6.10
C THR A 9 8.22 11.45 5.37
N LYS A 10 8.37 11.52 4.04
CA LYS A 10 7.74 12.52 3.17
C LYS A 10 7.31 11.90 1.84
N ILE A 11 6.07 12.18 1.42
CA ILE A 11 5.55 11.81 0.11
C ILE A 11 5.16 13.10 -0.62
N PRO A 12 5.90 13.51 -1.68
CA PRO A 12 5.45 14.58 -2.54
C PRO A 12 4.26 14.11 -3.38
N GLY A 13 3.23 14.94 -3.48
CA GLY A 13 2.02 14.71 -4.24
C GLY A 13 1.56 15.98 -4.95
N ARG A 14 0.64 15.82 -5.89
CA ARG A 14 -0.02 16.92 -6.59
C ARG A 14 -1.45 17.02 -6.07
N MET A 15 -1.85 18.20 -5.63
CA MET A 15 -3.21 18.49 -5.18
C MET A 15 -3.89 19.39 -6.20
N GLU A 16 -5.06 18.99 -6.69
CA GLU A 16 -5.91 19.80 -7.53
C GLU A 16 -7.08 20.30 -6.70
N ILE A 17 -7.24 21.62 -6.63
CA ILE A 17 -8.24 22.31 -5.84
C ILE A 17 -9.22 22.95 -6.82
N GLU A 18 -10.45 22.47 -6.87
CA GLU A 18 -11.50 23.10 -7.66
C GLU A 18 -12.24 24.12 -6.81
N THR A 19 -12.21 25.40 -7.22
CA THR A 19 -12.98 26.46 -6.56
C THR A 19 -13.99 27.06 -7.52
N SER A 20 -15.20 27.33 -7.03
CA SER A 20 -16.30 27.90 -7.82
C SER A 20 -15.98 29.29 -8.37
N SER A 21 -15.00 29.99 -7.79
CA SER A 21 -14.61 31.36 -8.15
C SER A 21 -13.38 31.44 -9.06
N SER A 22 -12.44 30.49 -8.99
CA SER A 22 -11.19 30.53 -9.78
C SER A 22 -10.96 29.35 -10.72
N GLY A 23 -11.84 28.34 -10.75
CA GLY A 23 -11.63 27.11 -11.49
C GLY A 23 -10.70 26.12 -10.77
N SER A 24 -10.04 25.23 -11.51
CA SER A 24 -9.08 24.26 -10.96
C SER A 24 -7.71 24.89 -10.74
N VAL A 25 -7.17 24.75 -9.53
CA VAL A 25 -5.85 25.20 -9.10
C VAL A 25 -5.02 23.99 -8.70
N THR A 26 -3.95 23.73 -9.44
CA THR A 26 -3.01 22.64 -9.14
C THR A 26 -1.84 23.15 -8.30
N THR A 27 -1.59 22.55 -7.14
CA THR A 27 -0.46 22.86 -6.26
C THR A 27 0.32 21.60 -5.87
N GLN A 28 1.57 21.80 -5.43
CA GLN A 28 2.36 20.73 -4.83
C GLN A 28 1.96 20.56 -3.36
N LEU A 29 1.75 19.32 -2.93
CA LEU A 29 1.47 18.94 -1.55
C LEU A 29 2.56 17.99 -1.07
N THR A 30 3.08 18.19 0.12
CA THR A 30 3.99 17.22 0.75
C THR A 30 3.28 16.60 1.94
N VAL A 31 2.99 15.31 1.88
CA VAL A 31 2.51 14.56 3.04
C VAL A 31 3.71 14.23 3.90
N VAL A 32 3.72 14.73 5.14
CA VAL A 32 4.79 14.47 6.11
C VAL A 32 4.26 13.46 7.13
N PHE A 33 4.94 12.34 7.26
CA PHE A 33 4.70 11.39 8.34
C PHE A 33 5.64 11.77 9.49
N PRO A 34 5.13 12.14 10.67
CA PRO A 34 5.98 12.47 11.80
C PRO A 34 6.83 11.27 12.19
N GLU A 35 8.07 11.53 12.57
CA GLU A 35 8.86 10.53 13.27
C GLU A 35 8.19 10.21 14.61
N PRO A 36 8.29 8.97 15.13
CA PRO A 36 7.67 8.59 16.39
C PRO A 36 8.20 9.39 17.60
N GLU A 37 9.29 10.14 17.43
CA GLU A 37 9.89 11.02 18.43
C GLU A 37 9.39 12.48 18.35
N GLU A 38 8.64 12.84 17.30
CA GLU A 38 8.07 14.18 17.11
C GLU A 38 6.61 14.22 17.57
N ASP A 39 6.33 15.02 18.61
CA ASP A 39 4.95 15.28 19.02
C ASP A 39 4.24 16.11 17.95
N LEU A 40 3.29 15.50 17.24
CA LEU A 40 2.36 16.25 16.40
C LEU A 40 1.53 17.16 17.29
N GLN A 41 1.66 18.48 17.09
CA GLN A 41 0.79 19.46 17.73
C GLN A 41 -0.59 19.43 17.05
N LEU A 42 -1.37 18.39 17.35
CA LEU A 42 -2.75 18.27 16.93
C LEU A 42 -3.63 19.08 17.87
N MET A 43 -4.58 19.82 17.31
CA MET A 43 -5.60 20.49 18.11
C MET A 43 -6.58 19.46 18.69
N SER A 44 -6.93 19.63 19.96
CA SER A 44 -8.01 18.88 20.58
C SER A 44 -9.39 19.37 20.07
N SER A 45 -10.41 18.53 20.21
CA SER A 45 -11.79 18.92 19.85
C SER A 45 -12.30 20.15 20.61
N LYS A 46 -11.75 20.43 21.80
CA LYS A 46 -12.11 21.61 22.60
C LYS A 46 -11.56 22.88 21.97
N GLU A 47 -10.29 22.86 21.55
CA GLU A 47 -9.61 23.97 20.90
C GLU A 47 -10.25 24.29 19.55
N VAL A 48 -10.56 23.27 18.72
CA VAL A 48 -11.27 23.46 17.45
C VAL A 48 -12.61 24.17 17.66
N ARG A 49 -13.36 23.78 18.70
CA ARG A 49 -14.65 24.40 19.04
C ARG A 49 -14.51 25.82 19.58
N GLU A 50 -13.40 26.15 20.22
CA GLU A 50 -13.12 27.50 20.72
C GLU A 50 -12.78 28.44 19.56
N SER A 51 -11.93 28.02 18.62
CA SER A 51 -11.62 28.79 17.41
C SER A 51 -12.87 29.08 16.56
N LEU A 52 -13.82 28.15 16.50
CA LEU A 52 -15.11 28.34 15.82
C LEU A 52 -15.98 29.47 16.43
N LYS A 53 -15.76 29.85 17.69
CA LYS A 53 -16.50 30.95 18.32
C LYS A 53 -15.98 32.31 17.86
N GLU A 54 -14.76 32.37 17.36
CA GLU A 54 -14.07 33.60 17.01
C GLU A 54 -14.17 33.88 15.50
N HIS A 55 -15.39 33.90 14.94
CA HIS A 55 -15.68 34.22 13.52
C HIS A 55 -14.65 33.66 12.50
N ALA A 56 -14.09 32.48 12.78
CA ALA A 56 -13.04 31.88 11.98
C ALA A 56 -13.67 31.07 10.83
N GLU A 57 -13.16 31.27 9.62
CA GLU A 57 -13.55 30.46 8.48
C GLU A 57 -12.78 29.13 8.52
N VAL A 58 -13.51 28.02 8.70
CA VAL A 58 -12.94 26.66 8.81
C VAL A 58 -13.16 25.90 7.51
N PHE A 59 -12.08 25.34 6.96
CA PHE A 59 -12.12 24.49 5.77
C PHE A 59 -11.82 23.04 6.17
N ALA A 60 -12.61 22.10 5.65
CA ALA A 60 -12.38 20.67 5.83
C ALA A 60 -11.83 20.05 4.54
N MET A 61 -10.72 19.32 4.64
CA MET A 61 -10.10 18.62 3.51
C MET A 61 -10.28 17.11 3.70
N PHE A 62 -10.89 16.46 2.71
CA PHE A 62 -11.02 15.00 2.66
C PHE A 62 -9.98 14.45 1.68
N ALA A 63 -9.03 13.67 2.20
CA ALA A 63 -8.06 12.95 1.37
C ALA A 63 -8.42 11.46 1.33
N SER A 64 -8.29 10.84 0.16
CA SER A 64 -8.42 9.39 -0.01
C SER A 64 -7.17 8.87 -0.70
N LEU A 65 -6.41 8.02 -0.03
CA LEU A 65 -5.27 7.33 -0.63
C LEU A 65 -5.79 6.10 -1.37
N LYS A 66 -5.73 6.13 -2.70
CA LYS A 66 -5.87 4.93 -3.51
C LYS A 66 -4.47 4.41 -3.81
N LEU A 67 -4.09 3.31 -3.17
CA LEU A 67 -2.99 2.50 -3.66
C LEU A 67 -3.51 1.78 -4.90
N GLU A 68 -3.26 2.33 -6.08
CA GLU A 68 -3.55 1.62 -7.32
C GLU A 68 -2.65 0.37 -7.31
N GLY A 69 -3.30 -0.81 -7.25
CA GLY A 69 -2.63 -2.10 -7.18
C GLY A 69 -1.84 -2.33 -8.46
N GLY A 70 -0.57 -1.97 -8.42
CA GLY A 70 0.31 -2.07 -9.56
C GLY A 70 1.58 -1.28 -9.29
N VAL A 71 2.29 -1.63 -8.21
CA VAL A 71 3.74 -1.42 -8.27
C VAL A 71 4.18 -2.28 -9.45
N LYS A 72 4.50 -1.63 -10.57
CA LYS A 72 5.17 -2.27 -11.70
C LYS A 72 6.32 -3.04 -11.09
N MET A 73 6.37 -4.36 -11.29
CA MET A 73 7.34 -5.22 -10.61
C MET A 73 8.77 -4.72 -10.89
N GLU A 74 8.94 -4.03 -12.03
CA GLU A 74 10.12 -3.32 -12.52
C GLU A 74 10.53 -2.09 -11.68
N GLU A 75 9.73 -1.64 -10.72
CA GLU A 75 10.04 -0.50 -9.83
C GLU A 75 10.62 -0.95 -8.48
N LEU A 76 10.51 -2.25 -8.16
CA LEU A 76 11.16 -2.84 -7.01
C LEU A 76 12.61 -3.18 -7.38
N SER A 77 13.57 -2.43 -6.83
CA SER A 77 15.01 -2.61 -7.09
C SER A 77 15.47 -4.07 -6.90
N VAL A 78 14.83 -4.84 -6.02
CA VAL A 78 15.12 -6.26 -5.79
C VAL A 78 14.68 -7.14 -6.97
N VAL A 79 13.60 -6.81 -7.67
CA VAL A 79 13.10 -7.57 -8.81
C VAL A 79 13.94 -7.28 -10.06
N CYS A 80 14.40 -6.03 -10.24
CA CYS A 80 15.30 -5.64 -11.34
C CYS A 80 16.67 -6.35 -11.30
N GLU A 81 17.12 -6.78 -10.11
CA GLU A 81 18.38 -7.52 -9.96
C GLU A 81 18.24 -9.00 -10.39
N PHE A 82 17.02 -9.52 -10.50
CA PHE A 82 16.74 -10.92 -10.86
C PHE A 82 15.63 -11.03 -11.92
N PRO A 83 15.81 -10.45 -13.12
CA PRO A 83 14.80 -10.45 -14.18
C PRO A 83 14.44 -11.87 -14.66
N ASP A 84 15.36 -12.84 -14.51
CA ASP A 84 15.16 -14.23 -14.93
C ASP A 84 14.33 -15.08 -13.94
N VAL A 85 14.12 -14.61 -12.71
CA VAL A 85 13.41 -15.35 -11.63
C VAL A 85 11.92 -15.01 -11.59
N PHE A 86 11.55 -13.84 -12.10
CA PHE A 86 10.17 -13.33 -12.14
C PHE A 86 9.77 -12.91 -13.56
N PRO A 87 9.77 -13.84 -14.55
CA PRO A 87 9.32 -13.52 -15.90
C PRO A 87 7.84 -13.13 -15.91
N GLU A 88 7.48 -12.16 -16.76
CA GLU A 88 6.10 -11.64 -16.90
C GLU A 88 5.11 -12.74 -17.35
N ASP A 89 5.61 -13.72 -18.10
CA ASP A 89 4.92 -14.96 -18.47
C ASP A 89 5.49 -16.15 -17.67
N VAL A 90 4.68 -16.75 -16.79
CA VAL A 90 5.06 -17.99 -16.07
C VAL A 90 5.05 -19.16 -17.06
N SER A 91 6.17 -19.35 -17.76
CA SER A 91 6.21 -20.25 -18.93
C SER A 91 6.59 -21.69 -18.62
N ASP A 92 6.98 -22.06 -17.40
CA ASP A 92 7.46 -23.43 -17.16
C ASP A 92 7.08 -24.03 -15.81
N VAL A 93 6.68 -25.30 -15.90
CA VAL A 93 6.68 -26.24 -14.77
C VAL A 93 8.13 -26.31 -14.27
N PRO A 94 8.39 -26.26 -12.95
CA PRO A 94 9.75 -26.40 -12.45
C PRO A 94 10.40 -27.66 -13.05
N PRO A 95 11.70 -27.63 -13.38
CA PRO A 95 12.41 -28.80 -13.91
C PRO A 95 12.11 -30.02 -13.04
N GLU A 96 11.94 -31.20 -13.63
CA GLU A 96 11.71 -32.44 -12.87
C GLU A 96 12.78 -32.56 -11.78
N ARG A 97 12.38 -32.27 -10.54
CA ARG A 97 13.17 -32.49 -9.34
C ARG A 97 12.52 -33.68 -8.66
N GLU A 98 13.28 -34.76 -8.46
CA GLU A 98 12.84 -35.88 -7.64
C GLU A 98 12.64 -35.38 -6.21
N VAL A 99 11.41 -35.03 -5.87
CA VAL A 99 11.01 -34.67 -4.51
C VAL A 99 10.09 -35.76 -4.01
N GLU A 100 10.57 -36.53 -3.03
CA GLU A 100 9.76 -37.50 -2.32
C GLU A 100 8.82 -36.74 -1.37
N PHE A 101 7.56 -36.59 -1.78
CA PHE A 101 6.53 -36.02 -0.92
C PHE A 101 5.82 -37.14 -0.15
N THR A 102 5.94 -37.11 1.16
CA THR A 102 5.16 -37.97 2.05
C THR A 102 3.84 -37.29 2.38
N ILE A 103 2.72 -38.00 2.18
CA ILE A 103 1.39 -37.54 2.60
C ILE A 103 1.04 -38.31 3.87
N ASP A 104 1.09 -37.62 5.00
CA ASP A 104 0.66 -38.19 6.28
C ASP A 104 -0.86 -38.24 6.35
N LEU A 105 -1.40 -39.46 6.46
CA LEU A 105 -2.84 -39.67 6.63
C LEU A 105 -3.18 -39.80 8.11
N ILE A 106 -4.30 -39.20 8.52
CA ILE A 106 -4.89 -39.48 9.83
C ILE A 106 -5.35 -40.94 9.83
N PRO A 107 -5.07 -41.73 10.89
CA PRO A 107 -5.56 -43.10 11.01
C PRO A 107 -7.09 -43.17 10.80
N GLY A 108 -7.52 -43.98 9.83
CA GLY A 108 -8.93 -44.10 9.43
C GLY A 108 -9.33 -43.34 8.15
N THR A 109 -8.39 -42.63 7.51
CA THR A 109 -8.63 -42.02 6.19
C THR A 109 -8.74 -43.11 5.11
N SER A 110 -9.85 -43.14 4.37
CA SER A 110 -10.05 -44.03 3.21
C SER A 110 -9.77 -43.31 1.89
N SER A 111 -9.43 -44.07 0.85
CA SER A 111 -9.25 -43.54 -0.50
C SER A 111 -10.57 -43.04 -1.09
N ILE A 112 -10.55 -41.88 -1.74
CA ILE A 112 -11.69 -41.36 -2.51
C ILE A 112 -11.42 -41.49 -4.02
N SER A 113 -12.47 -41.77 -4.79
CA SER A 113 -12.41 -41.86 -6.26
C SER A 113 -13.65 -41.18 -6.85
N MET A 114 -13.45 -40.29 -7.82
CA MET A 114 -14.53 -39.65 -8.58
C MET A 114 -14.28 -39.80 -10.08
N ALA A 115 -15.36 -39.94 -10.86
CA ALA A 115 -15.26 -39.95 -12.31
C ALA A 115 -14.99 -38.53 -12.85
N PRO A 116 -14.26 -38.38 -13.97
CA PRO A 116 -14.11 -37.09 -14.65
C PRO A 116 -15.47 -36.51 -15.09
N TYR A 117 -15.54 -35.18 -15.20
CA TYR A 117 -16.72 -34.46 -15.68
C TYR A 117 -16.94 -34.61 -17.19
#